data_AF-A0A4Q5A5L8-F1
#
_entry.id   AF-A0A4Q5A5L8-F1
#
_cell.length_a   1.000
_cell.length_b   1.000
_cell.length_c   1.000
_cell.angle_alpha   90.00
_cell.angle_beta   90.00
_cell.angle_gamma   90.00
#
_symmetry.space_group_name_H-M   'P 1'
#
loop_
_entity.id
_entity.type
_entity.pdbx_description
1 polymer ?
#
loop_
_entity_poly.entity_id
_entity_poly.type
_entity_poly.pdbx_seq_one_letter_code
_entity_poly.pdbx_strand_id
1 'polypeptide(L)'
;MRIVQRYGDIEHMAAHHTPRCVIIRGGDEYLNRLAARRHARQWLDAHPDSELIELEAKDSSRYDFEEATSPSLLSPSAAVIVNHAEDCDEPLAQAITDHCRNPHGEADGSLVIVSHNGSAKGKRLIDTLTRLHAVLEDIPKLDKPQARLNFTLQGFEQRGRTVEPQAAQQLASVLGERPGELAAMIEQLCFDFDTNPITLSQVNQYLISDPQVTGFAMADQALAGHGAQAVIMMRSAISQGTEPIALIGALAMKLRSMAKASAVRAGAITQAESNMAPWMLRNASKQLPGWTSAGMAQCFSQLAWADEQCKTNGSDPIYALEHAIELISRKGIA
;
A
#
# COMPACT_ATOMS: atom_id res chain seq x y z
N MET A 1 -8.62 0.38 52.05
CA MET A 1 -7.44 1.26 52.14
C MET A 1 -6.95 1.52 50.73
N ARG A 2 -7.28 2.70 50.18
CA ARG A 2 -6.81 3.21 48.88
C ARG A 2 -5.30 3.39 48.93
N ILE A 3 -4.58 3.06 47.85
CA ILE A 3 -3.69 4.02 47.17
C ILE A 3 -3.80 3.76 45.67
N VAL A 4 -4.44 4.71 45.01
CA VAL A 4 -4.47 4.92 43.56
C VAL A 4 -3.10 5.54 43.22
N GLN A 5 -2.22 4.81 42.55
CA GLN A 5 -1.04 5.42 41.92
C GLN A 5 -1.54 6.18 40.70
N ARG A 6 -1.53 7.50 40.83
CA ARG A 6 -2.08 8.45 39.86
C ARG A 6 -1.21 8.46 38.60
N TYR A 7 -1.88 8.63 37.47
CA TYR A 7 -1.36 8.88 36.13
C TYR A 7 -0.44 10.11 35.99
N GLY A 8 -0.08 10.79 37.09
CA GLY A 8 0.72 12.03 37.10
C GLY A 8 2.21 11.84 37.42
N ASP A 9 2.64 10.64 37.84
CA ASP A 9 4.05 10.42 38.22
C ASP A 9 4.96 10.07 37.02
N ILE A 10 4.40 9.93 35.82
CA ILE A 10 5.15 9.78 34.55
C ILE A 10 5.49 11.17 33.95
N GLU A 11 4.76 12.22 34.31
CA GLU A 11 4.94 13.56 33.76
C GLU A 11 6.15 14.33 34.34
N HIS A 12 6.82 13.80 35.38
CA HIS A 12 7.91 14.51 36.06
C HIS A 12 9.33 13.91 35.88
N MET A 13 9.51 12.91 35.02
CA MET A 13 10.85 12.45 34.58
C MET A 13 11.09 12.50 33.07
N ALA A 14 10.17 13.09 32.29
CA ALA A 14 10.41 13.42 30.90
C ALA A 14 10.98 14.86 30.79
N ALA A 15 12.20 15.06 31.29
CA ALA A 15 13.05 16.07 30.66
C ALA A 15 13.31 15.54 29.24
N HIS A 16 12.50 16.01 28.29
CA HIS A 16 12.40 15.50 26.92
C HIS A 16 13.77 15.48 26.23
N HIS A 17 14.45 14.33 26.25
CA HIS A 17 15.52 14.06 25.31
C HIS A 17 14.86 13.67 23.98
N THR A 18 14.44 14.68 23.22
CA THR A 18 13.99 14.46 21.85
C THR A 18 15.15 13.82 21.09
N PRO A 19 15.00 12.60 20.56
CA PRO A 19 16.11 11.88 19.94
C PRO A 19 16.63 12.68 18.75
N ARG A 20 17.88 13.15 18.84
CA ARG A 20 18.51 13.99 17.80
C ARG A 20 18.92 13.20 16.55
N CYS A 21 18.79 11.88 16.59
CA CYS A 21 18.95 11.02 15.43
C CYS A 21 17.83 9.97 15.37
N VAL A 22 17.16 9.89 14.23
CA VAL A 22 16.16 8.88 13.91
C VAL A 22 16.62 8.11 12.68
N ILE A 23 16.50 6.80 12.72
CA ILE A 23 16.77 5.92 11.59
C ILE A 23 15.44 5.33 11.12
N ILE A 24 15.10 5.57 9.86
CA ILE A 24 14.00 4.90 9.19
C ILE A 24 14.58 3.77 8.35
N ARG A 25 14.21 2.53 8.68
CA ARG A 25 14.70 1.35 7.96
C ARG A 25 13.53 0.53 7.43
N GLY A 26 13.42 0.40 6.12
CA GLY A 26 12.36 -0.41 5.53
C GLY A 26 12.41 -0.51 4.03
N GLY A 27 11.60 -1.41 3.49
CA GLY A 27 11.72 -1.85 2.09
C GLY A 27 10.83 -1.16 1.07
N ASP A 28 9.95 -0.25 1.48
CA ASP A 28 9.12 0.54 0.57
C ASP A 28 9.48 2.02 0.67
N GLU A 29 9.86 2.63 -0.45
CA GLU A 29 10.35 4.01 -0.51
C GLU A 29 9.30 5.02 -0.05
N TYR A 30 8.04 4.81 -0.44
CA TYR A 30 6.96 5.71 -0.07
C TYR A 30 6.73 5.69 1.45
N LEU A 31 6.68 4.50 2.05
CA LEU A 31 6.49 4.38 3.50
C LEU A 31 7.67 4.95 4.29
N ASN A 32 8.90 4.76 3.82
CA ASN A 32 10.07 5.36 4.44
C ASN A 32 9.99 6.90 4.41
N ARG A 33 9.63 7.49 3.25
CA ARG A 33 9.47 8.94 3.10
C ARG A 33 8.35 9.48 3.99
N LEU A 34 7.23 8.76 4.09
CA LEU A 34 6.12 9.13 4.96
C LEU A 34 6.55 9.15 6.44
N ALA A 35 7.28 8.13 6.90
CA ALA A 35 7.77 8.06 8.27
C ALA A 35 8.81 9.16 8.56
N ALA A 36 9.75 9.40 7.65
CA ALA A 36 10.74 10.46 7.78
C ALA A 36 10.07 11.84 7.93
N ARG A 37 9.11 12.16 7.05
CA ARG A 37 8.35 13.42 7.13
C ARG A 37 7.52 13.54 8.40
N ARG A 38 7.01 12.43 8.94
CA ARG A 38 6.29 12.45 10.23
C ARG A 38 7.21 12.88 11.36
N HIS A 39 8.43 12.35 11.45
CA HIS A 39 9.41 12.76 12.46
C HIS A 39 9.86 14.21 12.26
N ALA A 40 10.12 14.61 11.02
CA ALA A 40 10.47 15.99 10.71
C ALA A 40 9.36 16.95 11.14
N ARG A 41 8.10 16.64 10.83
CA ARG A 41 6.96 17.46 11.25
C ARG A 41 6.84 17.56 12.77
N GLN A 42 6.99 16.44 13.49
CA GLN A 42 6.99 16.45 14.95
C GLN A 42 8.10 17.35 15.53
N TRP A 43 9.27 17.39 14.89
CA TRP A 43 10.35 18.29 15.27
C TRP A 43 10.00 19.76 15.02
N LEU A 44 9.49 20.08 13.83
CA LEU A 44 9.11 21.44 13.44
C LEU A 44 7.96 21.99 14.30
N ASP A 45 7.01 21.15 14.68
CA ASP A 45 5.92 21.53 15.59
C ASP A 45 6.46 21.88 16.99
N ALA A 46 7.55 21.23 17.44
CA ALA A 46 8.22 21.53 18.70
C ALA A 46 9.26 22.66 18.61
N HIS A 47 9.82 22.90 17.42
CA HIS A 47 10.85 23.92 17.15
C HIS A 47 10.46 24.75 15.90
N PRO A 48 9.50 25.69 16.01
CA PRO A 48 8.92 26.40 14.86
C PRO A 48 9.91 27.23 14.04
N ASP A 49 11.04 27.64 14.64
CA ASP A 49 12.11 28.40 13.98
C ASP A 49 13.11 27.47 13.24
N SER A 50 12.82 26.17 13.15
CA SER A 50 13.68 25.22 12.44
C SER A 50 13.27 25.06 10.98
N GLU A 51 14.25 24.78 10.13
CA GLU A 51 14.02 24.50 8.72
C GLU A 51 14.01 23.00 8.45
N LEU A 52 13.29 22.58 7.39
CA LEU A 52 13.34 21.22 6.85
C LEU A 52 14.30 21.18 5.66
N ILE A 53 15.31 20.33 5.73
CA ILE A 53 16.28 20.14 4.65
C ILE A 53 16.27 18.66 4.26
N GLU A 54 16.05 18.36 2.99
CA GLU A 54 16.12 17.00 2.45
C GLU A 54 17.39 16.88 1.58
N LEU A 55 18.22 15.88 1.88
CA LEU A 55 19.46 15.56 1.18
C LEU A 55 19.34 14.16 0.56
N GLU A 56 19.84 14.00 -0.66
CA GLU A 56 20.00 12.68 -1.30
C GLU A 56 21.43 12.20 -1.11
N ALA A 57 21.61 11.06 -0.43
CA ALA A 57 22.94 10.57 -0.03
C ALA A 57 23.93 10.41 -1.19
N LYS A 58 23.42 10.04 -2.38
CA LYS A 58 24.24 9.86 -3.58
C LYS A 58 24.81 11.17 -4.13
N ASP A 59 24.07 12.26 -3.99
CA ASP A 59 24.39 13.56 -4.59
C ASP A 59 24.93 14.56 -3.55
N SER A 60 24.94 14.18 -2.27
CA SER A 60 25.37 15.01 -1.15
C SER A 60 26.76 14.63 -0.67
N SER A 61 27.55 15.63 -0.33
CA SER A 61 28.87 15.48 0.28
C SER A 61 28.81 15.71 1.79
N ARG A 62 29.93 15.46 2.46
CA ARG A 62 30.14 15.86 3.86
C ARG A 62 29.84 17.35 4.10
N TYR A 63 30.23 18.24 3.18
CA TYR A 63 30.05 19.68 3.36
C TYR A 63 28.58 20.07 3.30
N ASP A 64 27.81 19.49 2.38
CA ASP A 64 26.37 19.75 2.26
C ASP A 64 25.63 19.33 3.53
N PHE A 65 26.03 18.21 4.13
CA PHE A 65 25.48 17.77 5.42
C PHE A 65 25.85 18.68 6.57
N GLU A 66 27.12 19.08 6.68
CA GLU A 66 27.57 19.99 7.75
C GLU A 66 26.91 21.37 7.63
N GLU A 67 26.71 21.88 6.42
CA GLU A 67 25.95 23.11 6.18
C GLU A 67 24.49 22.96 6.60
N ALA A 68 23.84 21.85 6.21
CA ALA A 68 22.44 21.59 6.55
C ALA A 68 22.19 21.43 8.06
N THR A 69 23.15 20.90 8.82
CA THR A 69 23.01 20.73 10.27
C THR A 69 23.50 21.93 11.08
N SER A 70 24.20 22.88 10.44
CA SER A 70 24.73 24.07 11.10
C SER A 70 23.64 25.10 11.41
N PRO A 71 23.68 25.76 12.57
CA PRO A 71 22.83 26.91 12.86
C PRO A 71 23.04 28.03 11.84
N SER A 72 21.96 28.70 11.46
CA SER A 72 22.00 29.89 10.61
C SER A 72 21.51 31.14 11.35
N LEU A 73 21.66 32.32 10.73
CA LEU A 73 21.11 33.57 11.28
C LEU A 73 19.58 33.59 11.34
N LEU A 74 18.93 32.77 10.52
CA LEU A 74 17.47 32.72 10.40
C LEU A 74 16.86 31.58 11.20
N SER A 75 17.61 30.49 11.37
CA SER A 75 17.12 29.25 11.94
C SER A 75 18.20 28.62 12.83
N PRO A 76 17.97 28.51 14.15
CA PRO A 76 18.97 27.99 15.08
C PRO A 76 19.20 26.49 14.94
N SER A 77 18.25 25.75 14.33
CA SER A 77 18.34 24.32 14.10
C SER A 77 17.61 23.90 12.83
N ALA A 78 17.84 22.68 12.36
CA ALA A 78 17.13 22.09 11.24
C ALA A 78 16.64 20.66 11.55
N ALA A 79 15.61 20.22 10.83
CA ALA A 79 15.31 18.81 10.63
C ALA A 79 15.90 18.38 9.28
N VAL A 80 17.00 17.61 9.31
CA VAL A 80 17.70 17.15 8.12
C VAL A 80 17.33 15.70 7.83
N ILE A 81 16.72 15.45 6.67
CA ILE A 81 16.44 14.09 6.18
C ILE A 81 17.53 13.72 5.18
N VAL A 82 18.26 12.63 5.44
CA VAL A 82 19.19 12.01 4.48
C VAL A 82 18.51 10.79 3.87
N ASN A 83 18.08 10.92 2.62
CA ASN A 83 17.45 9.88 1.83
C ASN A 83 18.47 8.91 1.23
N HIS A 84 18.05 7.67 1.00
CA HIS A 84 18.84 6.61 0.37
C HIS A 84 20.22 6.40 1.02
N ALA A 85 20.27 6.36 2.36
CA ALA A 85 21.53 6.28 3.11
C ALA A 85 22.38 5.04 2.80
N GLU A 86 21.83 4.02 2.13
CA GLU A 86 22.59 2.92 1.54
C GLU A 86 23.64 3.38 0.51
N ASP A 87 23.46 4.56 -0.09
CA ASP A 87 24.33 5.17 -1.08
C ASP A 87 25.31 6.18 -0.47
N CYS A 88 25.28 6.43 0.85
CA CYS A 88 26.23 7.30 1.53
C CYS A 88 27.67 6.83 1.27
N ASP A 89 28.53 7.77 0.93
CA ASP A 89 29.98 7.55 0.93
C ASP A 89 30.55 7.60 2.37
N GLU A 90 31.79 7.14 2.54
CA GLU A 90 32.43 7.08 3.86
C GLU A 90 32.57 8.49 4.51
N PRO A 91 32.96 9.57 3.78
CA PRO A 91 33.00 10.92 4.32
C PRO A 91 31.66 11.41 4.88
N LEU A 92 30.56 11.24 4.14
CA LEU A 92 29.22 11.64 4.59
C LEU A 92 28.76 10.79 5.78
N ALA A 93 28.96 9.47 5.72
CA ALA A 93 28.61 8.57 6.82
C ALA A 93 29.36 8.92 8.12
N GLN A 94 30.63 9.32 8.00
CA GLN A 94 31.43 9.78 9.14
C GLN A 94 30.91 11.11 9.69
N ALA A 95 30.55 12.07 8.84
CA ALA A 95 29.97 13.35 9.25
C ALA A 95 28.65 13.17 10.02
N ILE A 96 27.75 12.31 9.53
CA ILE A 96 26.50 11.96 10.20
C ILE A 96 26.79 11.33 11.58
N THR A 97 27.76 10.40 11.63
CA THR A 97 28.15 9.73 12.87
C THR A 97 28.73 10.71 13.90
N ASP A 98 29.56 11.66 13.46
CA ASP A 98 30.18 12.64 14.33
C ASP A 98 29.17 13.64 14.88
N HIS A 99 28.21 14.10 14.05
CA HIS A 99 27.07 14.90 14.49
C HIS A 99 26.25 14.18 15.56
N CYS A 100 26.01 12.88 15.40
CA CYS A 100 25.26 12.10 16.38
C CYS A 100 26.05 11.80 17.67
N ARG A 101 27.39 11.72 17.60
CA ARG A 101 28.25 11.47 18.77
C ARG A 101 28.40 12.71 19.64
N ASN A 102 28.60 13.86 19.01
CA ASN A 102 28.70 15.16 19.65
C ASN A 102 27.65 16.05 19.01
N PRO A 103 26.37 15.95 19.41
CA PRO A 103 25.39 16.92 18.97
C PRO A 103 25.78 18.23 19.65
N HIS A 104 26.55 19.06 18.94
CA HIS A 104 27.34 20.16 19.47
C HIS A 104 26.65 20.86 20.64
N GLY A 105 27.22 20.70 21.85
CA GLY A 105 27.31 21.67 22.94
C GLY A 105 26.09 22.44 23.46
N GLU A 106 24.93 22.44 22.81
CA GLU A 106 23.86 23.37 23.09
C GLU A 106 22.50 22.67 23.04
N ALA A 107 21.53 23.27 23.75
CA ALA A 107 20.17 22.77 23.88
C ALA A 107 19.44 22.69 22.52
N ASP A 108 19.97 23.32 21.46
CA ASP A 108 19.28 23.62 20.20
C ASP A 108 19.88 22.92 18.95
N GLY A 109 20.43 21.70 19.10
CA GLY A 109 21.02 20.97 17.96
C GLY A 109 20.00 20.37 16.98
N SER A 110 20.31 20.42 15.68
CA SER A 110 19.50 19.89 14.56
C SER A 110 19.19 18.39 14.67
N LEU A 111 17.95 18.01 14.32
CA LEU A 111 17.51 16.63 14.16
C LEU A 111 18.04 16.05 12.85
N VAL A 112 18.59 14.84 12.90
CA VAL A 112 18.98 14.08 11.70
C VAL A 112 18.13 12.82 11.55
N ILE A 113 17.49 12.68 10.40
CA ILE A 113 16.68 11.51 10.03
C ILE A 113 17.37 10.78 8.89
N VAL A 114 17.81 9.55 9.13
CA VAL A 114 18.52 8.72 8.16
C VAL A 114 17.54 7.70 7.59
N SER A 115 17.19 7.84 6.31
CA SER A 115 16.27 6.93 5.61
C SER A 115 17.07 5.90 4.81
N HIS A 116 16.83 4.61 5.08
CA HIS A 116 17.59 3.49 4.53
C HIS A 116 16.65 2.38 4.03
N ASN A 117 16.94 1.84 2.84
CA ASN A 117 16.08 0.84 2.19
C ASN A 117 16.06 -0.58 2.84
N GLY A 118 16.83 -0.76 3.92
CA GLY A 118 16.97 -2.01 4.66
C GLY A 118 17.85 -3.08 3.99
N SER A 119 18.60 -2.73 2.93
CA SER A 119 19.57 -3.62 2.28
C SER A 119 20.82 -3.85 3.13
N ALA A 120 21.74 -4.71 2.66
CA ALA A 120 23.02 -4.93 3.32
C ALA A 120 24.04 -3.80 3.06
N LYS A 121 23.87 -3.04 1.98
CA LYS A 121 24.70 -1.87 1.65
C LYS A 121 24.43 -0.79 2.70
N GLY A 122 25.44 -0.03 3.12
CA GLY A 122 25.27 1.03 4.14
C GLY A 122 24.97 0.58 5.57
N LYS A 123 24.77 -0.73 5.82
CA LYS A 123 24.41 -1.27 7.15
C LYS A 123 25.35 -0.83 8.29
N ARG A 124 26.65 -0.67 8.00
CA ARG A 124 27.64 -0.23 9.00
C ARG A 124 27.31 1.14 9.61
N LEU A 125 26.75 2.06 8.83
CA LEU A 125 26.28 3.36 9.31
C LEU A 125 25.13 3.15 10.30
N ILE A 126 24.12 2.37 9.92
CA ILE A 126 22.95 2.07 10.76
C ILE A 126 23.35 1.42 12.10
N ASP A 127 24.22 0.42 12.05
CA ASP A 127 24.72 -0.27 13.26
C ASP A 127 25.54 0.69 14.15
N THR A 128 26.21 1.67 13.56
CA THR A 128 26.97 2.68 14.31
C THR A 128 26.05 3.71 14.97
N LEU A 129 25.07 4.24 14.24
CA LEU A 129 24.09 5.19 14.77
C LEU A 129 23.21 4.55 15.85
N THR A 130 22.82 3.28 15.68
CA THR A 130 22.08 2.53 16.71
C THR A 130 22.89 2.39 18.00
N ARG A 131 24.21 2.16 17.90
CA ARG A 131 25.11 2.16 19.07
C ARG A 131 25.26 3.53 19.73
N LEU A 132 25.01 4.60 18.99
CA LEU A 132 24.93 5.98 19.49
C LEU A 132 23.52 6.35 19.98
N HIS A 133 22.65 5.37 20.24
CA HIS A 133 21.30 5.57 20.76
C HIS A 133 20.33 6.30 19.81
N ALA A 134 20.60 6.29 18.50
CA ALA A 134 19.61 6.73 17.52
C ALA A 134 18.32 5.89 17.61
N VAL A 135 17.17 6.53 17.44
CA VAL A 135 15.88 5.83 17.46
C VAL A 135 15.67 5.13 16.14
N LEU A 136 15.63 3.80 16.17
CA LEU A 136 15.39 2.97 14.99
C LEU A 136 13.89 2.66 14.83
N GLU A 137 13.31 3.07 13.71
CA GLU A 137 11.97 2.69 13.30
C GLU A 137 12.03 1.77 12.08
N ASP A 138 11.61 0.52 12.30
CA ASP A 138 11.47 -0.47 11.25
C ASP A 138 10.14 -0.33 10.53
N ILE A 139 10.19 0.04 9.24
CA ILE A 139 9.03 0.12 8.38
C ILE A 139 8.80 -1.25 7.71
N PRO A 140 7.69 -1.93 8.05
CA PRO A 140 7.42 -3.26 7.54
C PRO A 140 7.15 -3.21 6.03
N LYS A 141 7.65 -4.23 5.32
CA LYS A 141 7.27 -4.45 3.93
C LYS A 141 5.79 -4.82 3.85
N LEU A 142 5.08 -4.25 2.87
CA LEU A 142 3.70 -4.62 2.55
C LEU A 142 3.64 -5.84 1.60
N ASP A 143 4.47 -6.84 1.86
CA ASP A 143 4.59 -8.05 1.05
C ASP A 143 3.47 -9.07 1.34
N LYS A 144 2.95 -9.06 2.57
CA LYS A 144 1.89 -9.97 3.02
C LYS A 144 0.51 -9.31 2.91
N PRO A 145 -0.54 -10.05 2.50
CA PRO A 145 -1.91 -9.54 2.46
C PRO A 145 -2.39 -8.95 3.79
N GLN A 146 -2.00 -9.55 4.92
CA GLN A 146 -2.35 -9.03 6.25
C GLN A 146 -1.65 -7.70 6.55
N ALA A 147 -0.41 -7.49 6.09
CA ALA A 147 0.31 -6.24 6.27
C ALA A 147 -0.37 -5.12 5.47
N ARG A 148 -0.76 -5.38 4.23
CA ARG A 148 -1.53 -4.45 3.37
C ARG A 148 -2.87 -4.06 4.00
N LEU A 149 -3.58 -5.04 4.56
CA LEU A 149 -4.84 -4.80 5.27
C LEU A 149 -4.64 -3.94 6.52
N ASN A 150 -3.64 -4.27 7.35
CA ASN A 150 -3.35 -3.50 8.56
C ASN A 150 -2.94 -2.07 8.23
N PHE A 151 -2.11 -1.86 7.19
CA PHE A 151 -1.75 -0.53 6.71
C PHE A 151 -2.99 0.28 6.28
N THR A 152 -3.93 -0.36 5.57
CA THR A 152 -5.19 0.27 5.18
C THR A 152 -5.98 0.72 6.42
N LEU A 153 -6.17 -0.18 7.39
CA LEU A 153 -6.92 0.11 8.62
C LEU A 153 -6.27 1.24 9.43
N GLN A 154 -4.95 1.20 9.60
CA GLN A 154 -4.19 2.24 10.30
C GLN A 154 -4.26 3.59 9.58
N GLY A 155 -4.26 3.60 8.24
CA GLY A 155 -4.38 4.82 7.45
C GLY A 155 -5.70 5.57 7.69
N PHE A 156 -6.80 4.86 7.89
CA PHE A 156 -8.08 5.43 8.29
C PHE A 156 -8.06 5.90 9.75
N GLU A 157 -7.53 5.07 10.65
CA GLU A 157 -7.47 5.38 12.09
C GLU A 157 -6.65 6.64 12.38
N GLN A 158 -5.51 6.82 11.71
CA GLN A 158 -4.66 8.02 11.81
C GLN A 158 -5.39 9.30 11.40
N ARG A 159 -6.44 9.19 10.57
CA ARG A 159 -7.30 10.30 10.14
C ARG A 159 -8.56 10.43 11.01
N GLY A 160 -8.66 9.67 12.11
CA GLY A 160 -9.84 9.65 12.98
C GLY A 160 -11.07 9.01 12.33
N ARG A 161 -10.87 8.17 11.31
CA ARG A 161 -11.94 7.52 10.55
C ARG A 161 -11.89 6.00 10.73
N THR A 162 -13.01 5.34 10.47
CA THR A 162 -13.11 3.88 10.41
C THR A 162 -13.62 3.45 9.04
N VAL A 163 -13.40 2.19 8.70
CA VAL A 163 -13.75 1.60 7.40
C VAL A 163 -14.34 0.21 7.63
N GLU A 164 -15.33 -0.16 6.82
CA GLU A 164 -15.90 -1.50 6.88
C GLU A 164 -14.85 -2.57 6.54
N PRO A 165 -14.86 -3.75 7.21
CA PRO A 165 -13.86 -4.79 6.96
C PRO A 165 -13.74 -5.22 5.49
N GLN A 166 -14.87 -5.29 4.78
CA GLN A 166 -14.91 -5.66 3.36
C GLN A 166 -14.32 -4.56 2.46
N ALA A 167 -14.57 -3.30 2.81
CA ALA A 167 -14.04 -2.13 2.10
C ALA A 167 -12.51 -2.02 2.25
N ALA A 168 -12.00 -2.23 3.47
CA ALA A 168 -10.56 -2.28 3.74
C ALA A 168 -9.88 -3.43 3.00
N GLN A 169 -10.51 -4.61 2.96
CA GLN A 169 -10.01 -5.76 2.19
C GLN A 169 -9.94 -5.45 0.69
N GLN A 170 -10.96 -4.79 0.14
CA GLN A 170 -11.00 -4.41 -1.27
C GLN A 170 -9.86 -3.45 -1.61
N LEU A 171 -9.70 -2.37 -0.83
CA LEU A 171 -8.62 -1.40 -0.99
C LEU A 171 -7.24 -2.07 -0.91
N ALA A 172 -7.01 -2.89 0.11
CA ALA A 172 -5.76 -3.63 0.28
C ALA A 172 -5.49 -4.62 -0.88
N SER A 173 -6.53 -5.21 -1.46
CA SER A 173 -6.36 -6.14 -2.59
C SER A 173 -6.05 -5.44 -3.91
N VAL A 174 -6.61 -4.25 -4.14
CA VAL A 174 -6.49 -3.52 -5.41
C VAL A 174 -5.26 -2.61 -5.41
N LEU A 175 -4.99 -1.92 -4.30
CA LEU A 175 -3.95 -0.90 -4.20
C LEU A 175 -2.80 -1.30 -3.26
N GLY A 176 -2.86 -2.46 -2.61
CA GLY A 176 -1.86 -2.85 -1.60
C GLY A 176 -0.45 -3.09 -2.13
N GLU A 177 -0.25 -3.16 -3.45
CA GLU A 177 1.07 -3.18 -4.09
C GLU A 177 1.61 -1.79 -4.43
N ARG A 178 0.77 -0.76 -4.24
CA ARG A 178 1.04 0.64 -4.55
C ARG A 178 0.72 1.47 -3.30
N PRO A 179 1.58 1.44 -2.26
CA PRO A 179 1.25 2.02 -0.95
C PRO A 179 0.95 3.52 -1.00
N GLY A 180 1.62 4.25 -1.90
CA GLY A 180 1.35 5.66 -2.16
C GLY A 180 -0.06 5.92 -2.70
N GLU A 181 -0.50 5.13 -3.69
CA GLU A 181 -1.86 5.24 -4.22
C GLU A 181 -2.91 4.82 -3.20
N LEU A 182 -2.64 3.77 -2.42
CA LEU A 182 -3.51 3.33 -1.34
C LEU A 182 -3.68 4.43 -0.29
N ALA A 183 -2.59 5.07 0.13
CA ALA A 183 -2.64 6.17 1.09
C ALA A 183 -3.40 7.39 0.54
N ALA A 184 -3.18 7.75 -0.72
CA ALA A 184 -3.91 8.83 -1.40
C ALA A 184 -5.40 8.52 -1.51
N MET A 185 -5.76 7.28 -1.87
CA MET A 185 -7.14 6.82 -1.94
C MET A 185 -7.84 6.88 -0.57
N ILE A 186 -7.15 6.45 0.49
CA ILE A 186 -7.67 6.55 1.87
C ILE A 186 -7.95 8.02 2.22
N GLU A 187 -7.03 8.92 1.89
CA GLU A 187 -7.19 10.36 2.13
C GLU A 187 -8.37 10.94 1.37
N GLN A 188 -8.48 10.63 0.09
CA GLN A 188 -9.58 11.06 -0.77
C GLN A 188 -10.93 10.56 -0.25
N LEU A 189 -11.03 9.28 0.13
CA LEU A 189 -12.24 8.71 0.72
C LEU A 189 -12.62 9.38 2.05
N CYS A 190 -11.64 9.75 2.88
CA CYS A 190 -11.89 10.45 4.14
C CYS A 190 -12.34 11.90 3.91
N PHE A 191 -11.88 12.54 2.84
CA PHE A 191 -12.21 13.92 2.48
C PHE A 191 -13.57 14.03 1.81
N ASP A 192 -13.87 13.14 0.85
CA ASP A 192 -15.07 13.23 0.01
C ASP A 192 -16.33 12.70 0.71
N PHE A 193 -16.19 11.88 1.76
CA PHE A 193 -17.32 11.32 2.49
C PHE A 193 -17.28 11.67 3.97
N ASP A 194 -18.40 12.15 4.50
CA ASP A 194 -18.57 12.37 5.95
C ASP A 194 -18.98 11.09 6.72
N THR A 195 -19.27 10.00 6.02
CA THR A 195 -19.74 8.74 6.62
C THR A 195 -18.64 8.01 7.39
N ASN A 196 -18.95 7.52 8.59
CA ASN A 196 -18.04 6.75 9.42
C ASN A 196 -18.81 5.57 10.06
N PRO A 197 -18.51 4.29 9.72
CA PRO A 197 -17.41 3.83 8.87
C PRO A 197 -17.61 4.13 7.38
N ILE A 198 -16.49 4.25 6.64
CA ILE A 198 -16.48 4.26 5.17
C ILE A 198 -16.94 2.89 4.66
N THR A 199 -17.92 2.91 3.76
CA THR A 199 -18.63 1.71 3.28
C THR A 199 -17.99 1.11 2.03
N LEU A 200 -18.29 -0.17 1.75
CA LEU A 200 -17.83 -0.82 0.52
C LEU A 200 -18.36 -0.14 -0.75
N SER A 201 -19.59 0.39 -0.74
CA SER A 201 -20.16 1.08 -1.90
C SER A 201 -19.41 2.38 -2.22
N GLN A 202 -19.03 3.14 -1.18
CA GLN A 202 -18.22 4.36 -1.32
C GLN A 202 -16.83 4.07 -1.85
N VAL A 203 -16.16 3.04 -1.32
CA VAL A 203 -14.89 2.55 -1.87
C VAL A 203 -15.03 2.19 -3.34
N ASN A 204 -16.06 1.42 -3.68
CA ASN A 204 -16.30 1.02 -5.06
C ASN A 204 -16.51 2.24 -5.97
N GLN A 205 -17.14 3.32 -5.50
CA GLN A 205 -17.35 4.52 -6.30
C GLN A 205 -16.03 5.13 -6.84
N TYR A 206 -14.99 5.15 -6.02
CA TYR A 206 -13.68 5.68 -6.41
C TYR A 206 -12.85 4.66 -7.17
N LEU A 207 -13.05 3.39 -6.85
CA LEU A 207 -12.40 2.31 -7.57
C LEU A 207 -13.01 2.09 -8.97
N ILE A 208 -14.23 2.58 -9.29
CA ILE A 208 -14.86 2.47 -10.64
C ILE A 208 -13.99 3.13 -11.74
N SER A 209 -13.16 4.12 -11.41
CA SER A 209 -12.20 4.72 -12.35
C SER A 209 -11.03 3.78 -12.70
N ASP A 210 -10.84 2.68 -11.96
CA ASP A 210 -9.88 1.63 -12.26
C ASP A 210 -10.54 0.59 -13.18
N PRO A 211 -10.06 0.41 -14.43
CA PRO A 211 -10.53 -0.60 -15.35
C PRO A 211 -10.62 -2.02 -14.73
N GLN A 212 -9.73 -2.34 -13.77
CA GLN A 212 -9.75 -3.63 -13.09
C GLN A 212 -10.97 -3.79 -12.20
N VAL A 213 -11.37 -2.76 -11.46
CA VAL A 213 -12.53 -2.82 -10.55
C VAL A 213 -13.83 -2.84 -11.34
N THR A 214 -13.93 -2.03 -12.37
CA THR A 214 -15.06 -2.06 -13.31
C THR A 214 -15.16 -3.43 -13.99
N GLY A 215 -14.02 -4.02 -14.39
CA GLY A 215 -13.96 -5.38 -14.91
C GLY A 215 -14.37 -6.45 -13.88
N PHE A 216 -13.97 -6.30 -12.61
CA PHE A 216 -14.37 -7.25 -11.56
C PHE A 216 -15.85 -7.20 -11.23
N ALA A 217 -16.44 -6.01 -11.19
CA ALA A 217 -17.87 -5.85 -10.95
C ALA A 217 -18.70 -6.43 -12.12
N MET A 218 -18.27 -6.19 -13.37
CA MET A 218 -18.83 -6.83 -14.56
C MET A 218 -18.73 -8.36 -14.47
N ALA A 219 -17.55 -8.88 -14.10
CA ALA A 219 -17.34 -10.32 -13.95
C ALA A 219 -18.20 -10.95 -12.86
N ASP A 220 -18.43 -10.26 -11.74
CA ASP A 220 -19.34 -10.73 -10.69
C ASP A 220 -20.79 -10.80 -11.18
N GLN A 221 -21.26 -9.84 -12.00
CA GLN A 221 -22.57 -9.92 -12.63
C GLN A 221 -22.67 -11.10 -13.61
N ALA A 222 -21.63 -11.33 -14.41
CA ALA A 222 -21.59 -12.47 -15.31
C ALA A 222 -21.66 -13.80 -14.54
N LEU A 223 -20.84 -13.97 -13.51
CA LEU A 223 -20.81 -15.19 -12.68
C LEU A 223 -22.11 -15.43 -11.91
N ALA A 224 -22.83 -14.37 -11.55
CA ALA A 224 -24.16 -14.45 -10.94
C ALA A 224 -25.27 -14.87 -11.93
N GLY A 225 -24.96 -14.95 -13.22
CA GLY A 225 -25.92 -15.27 -14.29
C GLY A 225 -26.66 -14.04 -14.85
N HIS A 226 -26.27 -12.83 -14.47
CA HIS A 226 -26.86 -11.58 -14.95
C HIS A 226 -26.18 -11.10 -16.24
N GLY A 227 -26.19 -11.95 -17.28
CA GLY A 227 -25.44 -11.69 -18.51
C GLY A 227 -25.79 -10.37 -19.21
N ALA A 228 -27.08 -10.02 -19.28
CA ALA A 228 -27.50 -8.74 -19.86
C ALA A 228 -26.90 -7.53 -19.12
N GLN A 229 -26.91 -7.56 -17.78
CA GLN A 229 -26.34 -6.49 -16.97
C GLN A 229 -24.81 -6.41 -17.15
N ALA A 230 -24.14 -7.57 -17.18
CA ALA A 230 -22.70 -7.64 -17.42
C ALA A 230 -22.31 -7.08 -18.80
N VAL A 231 -23.09 -7.36 -19.85
CA VAL A 231 -22.87 -6.78 -21.20
C VAL A 231 -23.05 -5.26 -21.20
N ILE A 232 -24.07 -4.73 -20.50
CA ILE A 232 -24.25 -3.28 -20.37
C ILE A 232 -23.05 -2.64 -19.66
N MET A 233 -22.58 -3.23 -18.56
CA MET A 233 -21.41 -2.75 -17.83
C MET A 233 -20.14 -2.78 -18.69
N MET A 234 -19.94 -3.86 -19.45
CA MET A 234 -18.85 -4.01 -20.40
C MET A 234 -18.86 -2.89 -21.45
N ARG A 235 -19.99 -2.67 -22.13
CA ARG A 235 -20.11 -1.63 -23.16
C ARG A 235 -19.88 -0.23 -22.60
N SER A 236 -20.40 0.03 -21.39
CA SER A 236 -20.17 1.29 -20.69
C SER A 236 -18.68 1.50 -20.38
N ALA A 237 -17.99 0.47 -19.86
CA ALA A 237 -16.56 0.53 -19.56
C ALA A 237 -15.72 0.81 -20.81
N ILE A 238 -16.01 0.13 -21.93
CA ILE A 238 -15.32 0.36 -23.21
C ILE A 238 -15.56 1.79 -23.71
N SER A 239 -16.79 2.31 -23.62
CA SER A 239 -17.10 3.68 -24.02
C SER A 239 -16.36 4.75 -23.20
N GLN A 240 -15.95 4.40 -21.97
CA GLN A 240 -15.14 5.24 -21.09
C GLN A 240 -13.63 5.07 -21.29
N GLY A 241 -13.21 4.29 -22.30
CA GLY A 241 -11.81 4.08 -22.66
C GLY A 241 -11.14 2.87 -21.99
N THR A 242 -11.90 1.97 -21.36
CA THR A 242 -11.33 0.70 -20.90
C THR A 242 -11.03 -0.22 -22.07
N GLU A 243 -9.77 -0.65 -22.19
CA GLU A 243 -9.35 -1.61 -23.19
C GLU A 243 -10.04 -2.98 -22.99
N PRO A 244 -10.62 -3.61 -24.04
CA PRO A 244 -11.29 -4.92 -23.94
C PRO A 244 -10.42 -6.01 -23.30
N ILE A 245 -9.11 -6.01 -23.57
CA ILE A 245 -8.16 -6.97 -23.00
C ILE A 245 -8.11 -6.93 -21.46
N ALA A 246 -8.33 -5.76 -20.86
CA ALA A 246 -8.37 -5.62 -19.40
C ALA A 246 -9.61 -6.30 -18.80
N LEU A 247 -10.77 -6.20 -19.47
CA LEU A 247 -12.03 -6.83 -19.05
C LEU A 247 -11.96 -8.36 -19.17
N ILE A 248 -11.30 -8.87 -20.21
CA ILE A 248 -11.00 -10.31 -20.35
C ILE A 248 -10.12 -10.79 -19.19
N GLY A 249 -9.08 -10.01 -18.85
CA GLY A 249 -8.22 -10.29 -17.70
C GLY A 249 -9.01 -10.41 -16.40
N ALA A 250 -9.95 -9.49 -16.14
CA ALA A 250 -10.79 -9.51 -14.95
C ALA A 250 -11.69 -10.76 -14.88
N LEU A 251 -12.34 -11.14 -15.99
CA LEU A 251 -13.14 -12.37 -16.09
C LEU A 251 -12.27 -13.62 -15.82
N ALA A 252 -11.09 -13.69 -16.44
CA ALA A 252 -10.17 -14.81 -16.28
C ALA A 252 -9.66 -14.94 -14.84
N MET A 253 -9.37 -13.82 -14.17
CA MET A 253 -8.98 -13.81 -12.76
C MET A 253 -10.08 -14.34 -11.85
N LYS A 254 -11.32 -13.89 -12.02
CA LYS A 254 -12.47 -14.36 -11.22
C LYS A 254 -12.75 -15.84 -11.46
N LEU A 255 -12.74 -16.28 -12.71
CA LEU A 255 -12.93 -17.68 -13.07
C LEU A 255 -11.82 -18.57 -12.51
N ARG A 256 -10.56 -18.10 -12.50
CA ARG A 256 -9.44 -18.79 -11.86
C ARG A 256 -9.60 -18.91 -10.35
N SER A 257 -10.08 -17.87 -9.68
CA SER A 257 -10.41 -17.92 -8.25
C SER A 257 -11.50 -18.96 -7.95
N MET A 258 -12.52 -19.07 -8.80
CA MET A 258 -13.54 -20.11 -8.68
C MET A 258 -12.99 -21.52 -8.94
N ALA A 259 -12.14 -21.69 -9.96
CA ALA A 259 -11.51 -22.97 -10.24
C ALA A 259 -10.66 -23.44 -9.05
N LYS A 260 -9.87 -22.54 -8.44
CA LYS A 260 -9.12 -22.81 -7.21
C LYS A 260 -10.04 -23.18 -6.04
N ALA A 261 -11.13 -22.44 -5.84
CA ALA A 261 -12.11 -22.77 -4.80
C ALA A 261 -12.78 -24.14 -5.02
N SER A 262 -13.07 -24.48 -6.27
CA SER A 262 -13.59 -25.81 -6.65
C SER A 262 -12.58 -26.91 -6.34
N ALA A 263 -11.30 -26.71 -6.69
CA ALA A 263 -10.22 -27.66 -6.40
C ALA A 263 -10.00 -27.87 -4.90
N VAL A 264 -10.06 -26.80 -4.09
CA VAL A 264 -10.02 -26.88 -2.63
C VAL A 264 -11.21 -27.68 -2.10
N ARG A 265 -12.43 -27.41 -2.58
CA ARG A 265 -13.64 -28.13 -2.17
C ARG A 265 -13.60 -29.61 -2.53
N ALA A 266 -13.00 -29.94 -3.67
CA ALA A 266 -12.80 -31.32 -4.13
C ALA A 266 -11.65 -32.05 -3.41
N GLY A 267 -10.88 -31.35 -2.55
CA GLY A 267 -9.72 -31.91 -1.86
C GLY A 267 -8.50 -32.14 -2.76
N ALA A 268 -8.47 -31.56 -3.96
CA ALA A 268 -7.35 -31.69 -4.90
C ALA A 268 -6.16 -30.81 -4.50
N ILE A 269 -6.42 -29.70 -3.83
CA ILE A 269 -5.40 -28.81 -3.25
C ILE A 269 -5.87 -28.33 -1.86
N THR A 270 -4.93 -27.95 -1.02
CA THR A 270 -5.18 -27.33 0.29
C THR A 270 -5.51 -25.83 0.14
N GLN A 271 -6.08 -25.25 1.21
CA GLN A 271 -6.31 -23.80 1.25
C GLN A 271 -5.01 -22.99 1.13
N ALA A 272 -3.91 -23.50 1.70
CA ALA A 272 -2.59 -22.86 1.59
C ALA A 272 -2.07 -22.88 0.15
N GLU A 273 -2.17 -24.03 -0.53
CA GLU A 273 -1.72 -24.20 -1.92
C GLU A 273 -2.51 -23.34 -2.93
N SER A 274 -3.74 -22.93 -2.58
CA SER A 274 -4.51 -22.01 -3.40
C SER A 274 -3.84 -20.63 -3.58
N ASN A 275 -2.98 -20.23 -2.62
CA ASN A 275 -2.42 -18.88 -2.49
C ASN A 275 -3.50 -17.78 -2.49
N MET A 276 -4.72 -18.11 -2.05
CA MET A 276 -5.84 -17.18 -1.92
C MET A 276 -6.09 -16.84 -0.45
N ALA A 277 -6.43 -15.59 -0.17
CA ALA A 277 -6.88 -15.20 1.16
C ALA A 277 -8.14 -16.00 1.57
N PRO A 278 -8.30 -16.41 2.84
CA PRO A 278 -9.42 -17.24 3.28
C PRO A 278 -10.80 -16.67 2.96
N TRP A 279 -10.97 -15.34 3.03
CA TRP A 279 -12.23 -14.69 2.69
C TRP A 279 -12.55 -14.78 1.19
N MET A 280 -11.54 -14.70 0.33
CA MET A 280 -11.69 -14.79 -1.12
C MET A 280 -12.06 -16.21 -1.54
N LEU A 281 -11.45 -17.21 -0.91
CA LEU A 281 -11.85 -18.62 -1.03
C LEU A 281 -13.31 -18.83 -0.61
N ARG A 282 -13.72 -18.29 0.55
CA ARG A 282 -15.11 -18.36 1.00
C ARG A 282 -16.06 -17.69 0.00
N ASN A 283 -15.72 -16.52 -0.53
CA ASN A 283 -16.57 -15.80 -1.47
C ASN A 283 -16.70 -16.54 -2.80
N ALA A 284 -15.59 -17.01 -3.37
CA ALA A 284 -15.58 -17.84 -4.59
C ALA A 284 -16.36 -19.15 -4.39
N SER A 285 -16.24 -19.77 -3.21
CA SER A 285 -16.96 -21.00 -2.88
C SER A 285 -18.48 -20.84 -2.87
N LYS A 286 -18.99 -19.66 -2.48
CA LYS A 286 -20.43 -19.33 -2.52
C LYS A 286 -20.98 -19.26 -3.95
N GLN A 287 -20.13 -18.97 -4.93
CA GLN A 287 -20.52 -18.86 -6.34
C GLN A 287 -20.45 -20.19 -7.10
N LEU A 288 -19.85 -21.24 -6.51
CA LEU A 288 -19.75 -22.57 -7.12
C LEU A 288 -21.07 -23.30 -7.42
N PRO A 289 -22.20 -23.10 -6.72
CA PRO A 289 -23.43 -23.83 -7.04
C PRO A 289 -23.83 -23.69 -8.51
N GLY A 290 -24.08 -24.82 -9.17
CA GLY A 290 -24.43 -24.88 -10.60
C GLY A 290 -23.27 -24.83 -11.58
N TRP A 291 -22.02 -24.70 -11.10
CA TRP A 291 -20.84 -24.83 -11.95
C TRP A 291 -20.35 -26.29 -12.02
N THR A 292 -19.84 -26.66 -13.20
CA THR A 292 -19.18 -27.96 -13.44
C THR A 292 -17.76 -27.73 -13.96
N SER A 293 -16.89 -28.73 -13.80
CA SER A 293 -15.53 -28.68 -14.36
C SER A 293 -15.54 -28.49 -15.88
N ALA A 294 -16.46 -29.15 -16.57
CA ALA A 294 -16.62 -29.01 -18.03
C ALA A 294 -17.06 -27.59 -18.42
N GLY A 295 -18.05 -27.03 -17.72
CA GLY A 295 -18.51 -25.66 -17.98
C GLY A 295 -17.44 -24.61 -17.71
N MET A 296 -16.66 -24.75 -16.61
CA MET A 296 -15.50 -23.89 -16.37
C MET A 296 -14.45 -24.01 -17.46
N ALA A 297 -14.15 -25.22 -17.93
CA ALA A 297 -13.18 -25.45 -19.01
C ALA A 297 -13.61 -24.76 -20.31
N GLN A 298 -14.88 -24.86 -20.69
CA GLN A 298 -15.42 -24.15 -21.85
C GLN A 298 -15.28 -22.63 -21.71
N CYS A 299 -15.56 -22.07 -20.52
CA CYS A 299 -15.37 -20.65 -20.26
C CYS A 299 -13.90 -20.23 -20.38
N PHE A 300 -12.94 -21.05 -19.91
CA PHE A 300 -11.51 -20.77 -20.10
C PHE A 300 -11.09 -20.79 -21.57
N SER A 301 -11.57 -21.77 -22.35
CA SER A 301 -11.33 -21.81 -23.80
C SER A 301 -11.89 -20.58 -24.50
N GLN A 302 -13.09 -20.15 -24.13
CA GLN A 302 -13.73 -18.96 -24.70
C GLN A 302 -12.98 -17.67 -24.34
N LEU A 303 -12.48 -17.54 -23.11
CA LEU A 303 -11.66 -16.41 -22.69
C LEU A 303 -10.30 -16.39 -23.40
N ALA A 304 -9.69 -17.56 -23.64
CA ALA A 304 -8.45 -17.67 -24.40
C ALA A 304 -8.64 -17.23 -25.86
N TRP A 305 -9.75 -17.64 -26.48
CA TRP A 305 -10.11 -17.16 -27.82
C TRP A 305 -10.37 -15.64 -27.83
N ALA A 306 -11.09 -15.10 -26.85
CA ALA A 306 -11.32 -13.66 -26.76
C ALA A 306 -10.01 -12.86 -26.58
N ASP A 307 -9.06 -13.37 -25.80
CA ASP A 307 -7.73 -12.78 -25.62
C ASP A 307 -6.93 -12.77 -26.94
N GLU A 308 -7.00 -13.85 -27.73
CA GLU A 308 -6.39 -13.92 -29.06
C GLU A 308 -7.01 -12.89 -30.03
N GLN A 309 -8.33 -12.74 -30.02
CA GLN A 309 -9.05 -11.74 -30.82
C GLN A 309 -8.66 -10.29 -30.46
N CYS A 310 -8.23 -10.03 -29.23
CA CYS A 310 -7.75 -8.71 -28.80
C CYS A 310 -6.29 -8.44 -29.16
N LYS A 311 -5.47 -9.49 -29.31
CA LYS A 311 -4.01 -9.37 -29.56
C LYS A 311 -3.66 -9.42 -31.04
N THR A 312 -4.46 -10.13 -31.82
CA THR A 312 -4.31 -10.21 -33.28
C THR A 312 -5.07 -9.07 -33.94
N ASN A 313 -4.88 -8.86 -35.25
CA ASN A 313 -5.74 -7.99 -36.07
C ASN A 313 -7.16 -8.61 -36.24
N GLY A 314 -7.69 -9.17 -35.16
CA GLY A 314 -8.98 -9.86 -35.08
C GLY A 314 -10.12 -8.89 -35.40
N SER A 315 -11.17 -9.42 -35.99
CA SER A 315 -12.20 -8.60 -36.62
C SER A 315 -13.19 -7.95 -35.63
N ASP A 316 -13.32 -8.46 -34.40
CA ASP A 316 -14.23 -7.87 -33.39
C ASP A 316 -13.94 -8.32 -31.93
N PRO A 317 -13.10 -7.58 -31.18
CA PRO A 317 -12.85 -7.80 -29.75
C PRO A 317 -14.08 -7.66 -28.85
N ILE A 318 -15.03 -6.80 -29.23
CA ILE A 318 -16.22 -6.52 -28.44
C ILE A 318 -17.16 -7.71 -28.51
N TYR A 319 -17.42 -8.22 -29.72
CA TYR A 319 -18.18 -9.44 -29.92
C TYR A 319 -17.59 -10.63 -29.16
N ALA A 320 -16.26 -10.77 -29.18
CA ALA A 320 -15.61 -11.87 -28.48
C ALA A 320 -15.81 -11.81 -26.96
N LEU A 321 -15.77 -10.60 -26.40
CA LEU A 321 -16.04 -10.35 -24.99
C LEU A 321 -17.52 -10.56 -24.64
N GLU A 322 -18.46 -10.14 -25.48
CA GLU A 322 -19.90 -10.42 -25.31
C GLU A 322 -20.18 -11.91 -25.24
N HIS A 323 -19.60 -12.67 -26.17
CA HIS A 323 -19.78 -14.12 -26.21
C HIS A 323 -19.18 -14.81 -24.97
N ALA A 324 -18.03 -14.33 -24.49
CA ALA A 324 -17.45 -14.82 -23.24
C ALA A 324 -18.34 -14.53 -22.02
N ILE A 325 -18.89 -13.31 -21.91
CA ILE A 325 -19.80 -12.92 -20.83
C ILE A 325 -21.07 -13.79 -20.85
N GLU A 326 -21.65 -14.01 -22.03
CA GLU A 326 -22.85 -14.84 -22.19
C GLU A 326 -22.60 -16.28 -21.75
N LEU A 327 -21.52 -16.89 -22.23
CA LEU A 327 -21.17 -18.27 -21.87
C LEU A 327 -20.91 -18.41 -20.36
N ILE A 328 -20.19 -17.45 -19.76
CA ILE A 328 -19.94 -17.42 -18.31
C ILE A 328 -21.25 -17.28 -17.53
N SER A 329 -22.18 -16.46 -18.02
CA SER A 329 -23.49 -16.26 -17.39
C SER A 329 -24.37 -17.50 -17.41
N ARG A 330 -24.17 -18.36 -18.41
CA ARG A 330 -24.79 -19.69 -18.51
C ARG A 330 -23.96 -20.79 -17.83
N LYS A 331 -22.88 -20.42 -17.13
CA LYS A 331 -21.97 -21.35 -16.42
C LYS A 331 -21.31 -22.38 -17.35
N GLY A 332 -21.00 -21.97 -18.58
CA GLY A 332 -20.40 -22.84 -19.58
C GLY A 332 -21.37 -23.88 -20.13
N ILE A 333 -22.66 -23.55 -20.17
CA ILE A 333 -23.68 -24.30 -20.89
C ILE A 333 -23.95 -23.50 -22.18
N ALA A 334 -23.61 -24.09 -23.32
CA ALA A 334 -23.92 -23.54 -24.64
C ALA A 334 -25.45 -23.49 -24.85
#